data_AF-A0A954KXD7-F1
#
_entry.id   AF-A0A954KXD7-F1
#
_cell.length_a   1.000
_cell.length_b   1.000
_cell.length_c   1.000
_cell.angle_alpha   90.00
_cell.angle_beta   90.00
_cell.angle_gamma   90.00
#
_symmetry.space_group_name_H-M   'P 1'
#
loop_
_entity.id
_entity.type
_entity.pdbx_description
1 polymer ?
#
loop_
_entity_poly.entity_id
_entity_poly.type
_entity_poly.pdbx_seq_one_letter_code
_entity_poly.pdbx_strand_id
1 'polypeptide(L)'
;MSALKKLIPEGLKKGLRPLYHSLKKSMQKCAAAFTPAPEEWKTLKARMRGSFTSAELYAISQEAFGVLQQEEEIVGVLNYIAEANPTVIGEIGLKHSGNSFLFTQKCRGAQQYLGLDLKLENTDKLQYVAPEGMKFRFFEGSSYAAETVRRV
;
A
#
# COMPACT_ATOMS: atom_id res chain seq x y z
N MET A 1 22.42 -17.36 2.20
CA MET A 1 21.81 -17.36 3.56
C MET A 1 21.96 -18.68 4.35
N SER A 2 22.76 -19.68 3.93
CA SER A 2 22.83 -20.98 4.64
C SER A 2 24.01 -21.14 5.63
N ALA A 3 25.08 -20.32 5.54
CA ALA A 3 26.24 -20.43 6.43
C ALA A 3 26.00 -19.83 7.83
N LEU A 4 25.36 -18.65 7.92
CA LEU A 4 25.13 -17.94 9.18
C LEU A 4 24.18 -18.68 10.15
N LYS A 5 23.23 -19.46 9.63
CA LYS A 5 22.31 -20.24 10.47
C LYS A 5 23.02 -21.34 11.28
N LYS A 6 24.19 -21.80 10.83
CA LYS A 6 24.99 -22.83 11.52
C LYS A 6 25.78 -22.28 12.72
N LEU A 7 25.96 -20.95 12.78
CA LEU A 7 26.75 -20.27 13.82
C LEU A 7 25.93 -19.86 15.05
N ILE A 8 24.59 -19.95 14.99
CA ILE A 8 23.72 -19.56 16.10
C ILE A 8 23.38 -20.79 16.94
N PRO A 9 23.63 -20.81 18.26
CA PRO A 9 23.24 -21.91 19.14
C PRO A 9 21.73 -22.16 19.14
N GLU A 10 21.29 -23.43 19.24
CA GLU A 10 19.86 -23.78 19.15
C GLU A 10 18.98 -23.17 20.26
N GLY A 11 19.52 -22.99 21.46
CA GLY A 11 18.82 -22.30 22.55
C GLY A 11 18.48 -20.84 22.20
N LEU A 12 19.42 -20.14 21.57
CA LEU A 12 19.25 -18.78 21.07
C LEU A 12 18.27 -18.74 19.89
N LYS A 13 18.29 -19.72 18.98
CA LYS A 13 17.31 -19.81 17.89
C LYS A 13 15.89 -19.97 18.41
N LYS A 14 15.66 -20.78 19.45
CA LYS A 14 14.34 -20.93 20.09
C LYS A 14 13.88 -19.61 20.74
N GLY A 15 14.77 -18.91 21.44
CA GLY A 15 14.46 -17.62 22.08
C GLY A 15 14.19 -16.48 21.07
N LEU A 16 14.85 -16.51 19.91
CA LEU A 16 14.67 -15.51 18.86
C LEU A 16 13.47 -15.80 17.94
N ARG A 17 12.94 -17.03 17.93
CA ARG A 17 11.85 -17.45 17.04
C ARG A 17 10.58 -16.59 17.16
N PRO A 18 10.12 -16.20 18.37
CA PRO A 18 8.96 -15.30 18.52
C PRO A 18 9.24 -13.90 17.96
N LEU A 19 10.47 -13.43 18.12
CA LEU A 19 10.92 -12.11 17.67
C LEU A 19 11.29 -12.10 16.17
N TYR A 20 11.49 -13.27 15.56
CA TYR A 20 12.00 -13.40 14.20
C TYR A 20 11.10 -12.70 13.17
N HIS A 21 9.78 -12.81 13.31
CA HIS A 21 8.85 -12.11 12.41
C HIS A 21 8.96 -10.59 12.54
N SER A 22 9.06 -10.08 13.78
CA SER A 22 9.21 -8.64 14.04
C SER A 22 10.58 -8.11 13.57
N LEU A 23 11.65 -8.84 13.87
CA LEU A 23 13.02 -8.55 13.42
C LEU A 23 13.12 -8.60 11.89
N LYS A 24 12.53 -9.61 11.25
CA LYS A 24 12.51 -9.70 9.78
C LYS A 24 11.75 -8.52 9.17
N LYS A 25 10.58 -8.15 9.71
CA LYS A 25 9.79 -6.98 9.26
C LYS A 25 10.58 -5.68 9.47
N SER A 26 11.30 -5.55 10.58
CA SER A 26 12.14 -4.38 10.89
C SER A 26 13.37 -4.30 9.98
N MET A 27 14.06 -5.42 9.76
CA MET A 27 15.19 -5.50 8.84
C MET A 27 14.77 -5.25 7.39
N GLN A 28 13.59 -5.74 6.98
CA GLN A 28 13.02 -5.43 5.67
C GLN A 28 12.71 -3.94 5.53
N LYS A 29 12.16 -3.30 6.57
CA LYS A 29 11.95 -1.83 6.58
C LYS A 29 13.27 -1.07 6.49
N CYS A 30 14.28 -1.45 7.27
CA CYS A 30 15.61 -0.84 7.20
C CYS A 30 16.26 -1.05 5.82
N ALA A 31 16.23 -2.27 5.28
CA ALA A 31 16.76 -2.56 3.96
C ALA A 31 16.02 -1.77 2.86
N ALA A 32 14.70 -1.66 2.94
CA ALA A 32 13.89 -0.86 2.02
C ALA A 32 14.24 0.64 2.07
N ALA A 33 14.65 1.15 3.24
CA ALA A 33 15.11 2.55 3.38
C ALA A 33 16.43 2.84 2.65
N PHE A 34 17.26 1.81 2.39
CA PHE A 34 18.55 1.95 1.71
C PHE A 34 18.59 1.29 0.33
N THR A 35 17.50 0.64 -0.09
CA THR A 35 17.40 0.04 -1.42
C THR A 35 16.71 1.05 -2.34
N PRO A 36 17.33 1.44 -3.46
CA PRO A 36 16.66 2.32 -4.41
C PRO A 36 15.37 1.66 -4.89
N ALA A 37 14.32 2.47 -5.07
CA ALA A 37 13.05 1.98 -5.59
C ALA A 37 13.26 1.25 -6.94
N PRO A 38 12.51 0.17 -7.20
CA PRO A 38 12.54 -0.51 -8.50
C PRO A 38 12.32 0.45 -9.66
N GLU A 39 12.98 0.22 -10.79
CA GLU A 39 12.90 1.13 -11.95
C GLU A 39 11.47 1.25 -12.48
N GLU A 40 10.71 0.15 -12.45
CA GLU A 40 9.27 0.13 -12.74
C GLU A 40 8.46 1.15 -11.92
N TRP A 41 8.81 1.36 -10.64
CA TRP A 41 8.10 2.32 -9.79
C TRP A 41 8.47 3.75 -10.15
N LYS A 42 9.72 3.99 -10.54
CA LYS A 42 10.18 5.30 -11.03
C LYS A 42 9.47 5.68 -12.32
N THR A 43 9.41 4.75 -13.27
CA THR A 43 8.70 4.94 -14.54
C THR A 43 7.22 5.21 -14.29
N LEU A 44 6.57 4.44 -13.42
CA LEU A 44 5.19 4.67 -13.04
C LEU A 44 4.99 6.05 -12.38
N LYS A 45 5.85 6.43 -11.43
CA LYS A 45 5.80 7.76 -10.78
C LYS A 45 5.98 8.89 -11.78
N ALA A 46 6.90 8.76 -12.74
CA ALA A 46 7.10 9.73 -13.80
C ALA A 46 5.85 9.84 -14.68
N ARG A 47 5.24 8.71 -15.06
CA ARG A 47 3.96 8.66 -15.80
C ARG A 47 2.86 9.40 -15.03
N MET A 48 2.78 9.25 -13.70
CA MET A 48 1.71 9.85 -12.87
C MET A 48 1.78 11.38 -12.74
N ARG A 49 2.78 12.04 -13.32
CA ARG A 49 2.83 13.51 -13.42
C ARG A 49 1.82 14.06 -14.43
N GLY A 50 1.32 13.22 -15.35
CA GLY A 50 0.31 13.59 -16.33
C GLY A 50 -1.08 13.84 -15.72
N SER A 51 -2.01 14.21 -16.60
CA SER A 51 -3.44 14.22 -16.32
C SER A 51 -4.08 13.02 -17.00
N PHE A 52 -4.96 12.32 -16.28
CA PHE A 52 -5.57 11.08 -16.73
C PHE A 52 -7.07 11.10 -16.46
N THR A 53 -7.83 10.53 -17.38
CA THR A 53 -9.21 10.15 -17.17
C THR A 53 -9.30 8.96 -16.20
N SER A 54 -10.49 8.71 -15.63
CA SER A 54 -10.69 7.58 -14.72
C SER A 54 -10.47 6.23 -15.41
N ALA A 55 -10.82 6.10 -16.69
CA ALA A 55 -10.58 4.89 -17.49
C ALA A 55 -9.09 4.65 -17.73
N GLU A 56 -8.32 5.71 -18.03
CA GLU A 56 -6.86 5.59 -18.16
C GLU A 56 -6.21 5.20 -16.82
N LEU A 57 -6.65 5.79 -15.71
CA LEU A 57 -6.19 5.40 -14.38
C LEU A 57 -6.53 3.93 -14.06
N TYR A 58 -7.71 3.46 -14.45
CA TYR A 58 -8.10 2.05 -14.33
C TYR A 58 -7.14 1.13 -15.07
N ALA A 59 -6.89 1.39 -16.36
CA ALA A 59 -5.95 0.61 -17.16
C ALA A 59 -4.54 0.58 -16.53
N ILE A 60 -4.06 1.72 -16.02
CA ILE A 60 -2.78 1.80 -15.29
C ILE A 60 -2.80 0.96 -14.01
N SER A 61 -3.90 1.01 -13.26
CA SER A 61 -4.03 0.25 -12.01
C SER A 61 -4.05 -1.26 -12.27
N GLN A 62 -4.73 -1.69 -13.33
CA GLN A 62 -4.74 -3.08 -13.77
C GLN A 62 -3.32 -3.57 -14.08
N GLU A 63 -2.54 -2.77 -14.82
CA GLU A 63 -1.15 -3.06 -15.19
C GLU A 63 -0.22 -3.10 -13.96
N ALA A 64 -0.31 -2.10 -13.09
CA ALA A 64 0.68 -1.87 -12.04
C ALA A 64 0.38 -2.58 -10.71
N PHE A 65 -0.89 -2.78 -10.39
CA PHE A 65 -1.33 -3.29 -9.08
C PHE A 65 -2.22 -4.52 -9.19
N GLY A 66 -2.80 -4.83 -10.36
CA GLY A 66 -3.72 -5.96 -10.53
C GLY A 66 -5.05 -5.71 -9.82
N VAL A 67 -5.75 -4.63 -10.19
CA VAL A 67 -7.11 -4.35 -9.68
C VAL A 67 -8.06 -5.50 -10.03
N LEU A 68 -9.05 -5.76 -9.16
CA LEU A 68 -9.99 -6.87 -9.32
C LEU A 68 -11.43 -6.40 -9.62
N GLN A 69 -11.69 -5.13 -9.39
CA GLN A 69 -12.97 -4.47 -9.63
C GLN A 69 -13.26 -4.39 -11.12
N GLN A 70 -14.53 -4.44 -11.49
CA GLN A 70 -14.96 -4.20 -12.86
C GLN A 70 -14.83 -2.70 -13.17
N GLU A 71 -14.31 -2.38 -14.36
CA GLU A 71 -14.06 -1.01 -14.80
C GLU A 71 -15.30 -0.12 -14.69
N GLU A 72 -16.43 -0.62 -15.17
CA GLU A 72 -17.70 0.10 -15.24
C GLU A 72 -18.19 0.54 -13.85
N GLU A 73 -17.97 -0.30 -12.83
CA GLU A 73 -18.34 0.02 -11.45
C GLU A 73 -17.40 1.06 -10.84
N ILE A 74 -16.08 0.86 -10.98
CA ILE A 74 -15.10 1.68 -10.28
C ILE A 74 -14.94 3.06 -10.92
N VAL A 75 -15.06 3.18 -12.24
CA VAL A 75 -14.96 4.47 -12.94
C VAL A 75 -16.07 5.43 -12.52
N GLY A 76 -17.31 4.94 -12.40
CA GLY A 76 -18.43 5.74 -11.90
C GLY A 76 -18.20 6.22 -10.47
N VAL A 77 -17.80 5.32 -9.58
CA VAL A 77 -17.48 5.63 -8.18
C VAL A 77 -16.35 6.64 -8.06
N LEU A 78 -15.28 6.51 -8.86
CA LEU A 78 -14.14 7.43 -8.85
C LEU A 78 -14.55 8.85 -9.23
N ASN A 79 -15.40 9.00 -10.24
CA ASN A 79 -15.90 10.31 -10.64
C ASN A 79 -16.75 10.94 -9.52
N TYR A 80 -17.67 10.16 -8.96
CA TYR A 80 -18.50 10.60 -7.84
C TYR A 80 -17.67 11.05 -6.62
N ILE A 81 -16.67 10.26 -6.22
CA ILE A 81 -15.80 10.62 -5.08
C ILE A 81 -14.97 11.87 -5.40
N ALA A 82 -14.48 12.01 -6.63
CA ALA A 82 -13.66 13.16 -7.02
C ALA A 82 -14.42 14.49 -6.90
N GLU A 83 -15.72 14.49 -7.23
CA GLU A 83 -16.59 15.67 -7.11
C GLU A 83 -16.75 16.13 -5.66
N ALA A 84 -16.69 15.19 -4.70
CA ALA A 84 -16.74 15.53 -3.27
C ALA A 84 -15.45 16.18 -2.73
N ASN A 85 -14.37 16.19 -3.53
CA ASN A 85 -13.05 16.73 -3.17
C ASN A 85 -12.61 16.35 -1.73
N PRO A 86 -12.49 15.04 -1.43
CA PRO A 86 -12.26 14.58 -0.07
C PRO A 86 -10.89 15.03 0.45
N THR A 87 -10.84 15.40 1.73
CA THR A 87 -9.58 15.68 2.44
C THR A 87 -8.96 14.43 3.05
N VAL A 88 -9.78 13.40 3.30
CA VAL A 88 -9.40 12.11 3.89
C VAL A 88 -10.08 10.99 3.11
N ILE A 89 -9.32 9.95 2.77
CA ILE A 89 -9.83 8.74 2.14
C ILE A 89 -9.68 7.58 3.11
N GLY A 90 -10.75 6.84 3.34
CA GLY A 90 -10.76 5.62 4.15
C GLY A 90 -11.14 4.41 3.29
N GLU A 91 -10.34 3.35 3.32
CA GLU A 91 -10.59 2.12 2.58
C GLU A 91 -10.46 0.89 3.49
N ILE A 92 -11.42 -0.03 3.37
CA ILE A 92 -11.37 -1.37 3.95
C ILE A 92 -11.28 -2.37 2.80
N GLY A 93 -10.26 -3.21 2.80
CA GLY A 93 -10.01 -4.19 1.73
C GLY A 93 -9.07 -3.67 0.65
N LEU A 94 -7.81 -3.43 1.00
CA LEU A 94 -6.78 -2.92 0.09
C LEU A 94 -6.25 -4.00 -0.85
N LYS A 95 -6.20 -5.26 -0.41
CA LYS A 95 -5.57 -6.41 -1.06
C LYS A 95 -4.27 -6.05 -1.80
N HIS A 96 -4.33 -5.71 -3.09
CA HIS A 96 -3.18 -5.36 -3.93
C HIS A 96 -2.91 -3.87 -4.11
N SER A 97 -3.62 -2.99 -3.39
CA SER A 97 -3.58 -1.52 -3.48
C SER A 97 -4.06 -0.93 -4.82
N GLY A 98 -4.77 -1.70 -5.66
CA GLY A 98 -5.25 -1.22 -6.97
C GLY A 98 -6.30 -0.12 -6.88
N ASN A 99 -7.33 -0.31 -6.07
CA ASN A 99 -8.32 0.75 -5.79
C ASN A 99 -7.69 1.93 -5.06
N SER A 100 -6.82 1.65 -4.10
CA SER A 100 -6.08 2.67 -3.37
C SER A 100 -5.30 3.57 -4.31
N PHE A 101 -4.64 2.99 -5.32
CA PHE A 101 -3.99 3.76 -6.38
C PHE A 101 -4.99 4.64 -7.14
N LEU A 102 -6.15 4.11 -7.53
CA LEU A 102 -7.19 4.88 -8.23
C LEU A 102 -7.69 6.07 -7.39
N PHE A 103 -8.01 5.85 -6.12
CA PHE A 103 -8.49 6.90 -5.23
C PHE A 103 -7.43 7.99 -5.02
N THR A 104 -6.17 7.60 -4.80
CA THR A 104 -5.09 8.56 -4.54
C THR A 104 -4.74 9.38 -5.78
N GLN A 105 -4.76 8.80 -6.98
CA GLN A 105 -4.50 9.54 -8.22
C GLN A 105 -5.69 10.39 -8.68
N LYS A 106 -6.92 9.95 -8.41
CA LYS A 106 -8.11 10.73 -8.74
C LYS A 106 -8.33 11.89 -7.77
N CYS A 107 -8.10 11.67 -6.48
CA CYS A 107 -8.29 12.64 -5.41
C CYS A 107 -6.95 13.23 -4.94
N ARG A 108 -6.19 13.85 -5.86
CA ARG A 108 -4.82 14.35 -5.57
C ARG A 108 -4.77 15.43 -4.49
N GLY A 109 -5.89 16.08 -4.19
CA GLY A 109 -6.03 17.06 -3.11
C GLY A 109 -6.21 16.47 -1.71
N ALA A 110 -6.46 15.15 -1.61
CA ALA A 110 -6.62 14.50 -0.32
C ALA A 110 -5.30 14.51 0.46
N GLN A 111 -5.39 14.82 1.76
CA GLN A 111 -4.24 14.98 2.64
C GLN A 111 -3.90 13.68 3.38
N GLN A 112 -4.88 12.80 3.57
CA GLN A 112 -4.71 11.57 4.34
C GLN A 112 -5.37 10.37 3.66
N TYR A 113 -4.69 9.24 3.76
CA TYR A 113 -5.17 7.94 3.33
C TYR A 113 -5.11 6.95 4.50
N LEU A 114 -6.27 6.41 4.88
CA LEU A 114 -6.41 5.39 5.91
C LEU A 114 -6.80 4.08 5.23
N GLY A 115 -5.95 3.07 5.33
CA GLY A 115 -6.18 1.77 4.70
C GLY A 115 -6.18 0.63 5.71
N LEU A 116 -7.17 -0.24 5.62
CA LEU A 116 -7.31 -1.42 6.47
C LEU A 116 -7.45 -2.70 5.65
N ASP A 117 -6.62 -3.72 5.93
CA ASP A 117 -6.79 -5.06 5.37
C ASP A 117 -6.29 -6.13 6.34
N LEU A 118 -6.77 -7.36 6.17
CA LEU A 118 -6.20 -8.55 6.81
C LEU A 118 -4.74 -8.76 6.39
N LYS A 119 -4.40 -8.43 5.14
CA LYS A 119 -3.05 -8.51 4.61
C LYS A 119 -2.77 -7.34 3.67
N LEU A 120 -1.74 -6.58 4.01
CA LEU A 120 -1.32 -5.42 3.21
C LEU A 120 -0.32 -5.85 2.14
N GLU A 121 -0.60 -5.55 0.88
CA GLU A 121 0.33 -5.75 -0.24
C GLU A 121 0.48 -4.46 -1.05
N ASN A 122 1.66 -4.26 -1.66
CA ASN A 122 1.99 -3.12 -2.51
C ASN A 122 1.87 -1.73 -1.84
N THR A 123 1.71 -1.64 -0.51
CA THR A 123 1.58 -0.36 0.20
C THR A 123 2.79 0.55 0.01
N ASP A 124 3.99 -0.02 -0.14
CA ASP A 124 5.22 0.75 -0.38
C ASP A 124 5.25 1.29 -1.81
N LYS A 125 4.81 0.48 -2.79
CA LYS A 125 4.65 0.92 -4.19
C LYS A 125 3.63 2.05 -4.28
N LEU A 126 2.47 1.89 -3.63
CA LEU A 126 1.42 2.89 -3.56
C LEU A 126 1.95 4.21 -2.98
N GLN A 127 2.57 4.17 -1.80
CA GLN A 127 3.17 5.36 -1.16
C GLN A 127 4.21 6.03 -2.05
N TYR A 128 5.00 5.24 -2.78
CA TYR A 128 6.03 5.77 -3.67
C TYR A 128 5.44 6.58 -4.83
N VAL A 129 4.37 6.09 -5.45
CA VAL A 129 3.74 6.69 -6.65
C VAL A 129 2.59 7.65 -6.32
N ALA A 130 2.17 7.74 -5.07
CA ALA A 130 1.12 8.64 -4.62
C ALA A 130 1.49 10.12 -4.84
N PRO A 131 0.48 11.00 -4.95
CA PRO A 131 0.71 12.45 -4.94
C PRO A 131 1.50 12.91 -3.72
N GLU A 132 2.35 13.91 -3.91
CA GLU A 132 3.16 14.46 -2.84
C GLU A 132 2.29 15.10 -1.75
N GLY A 133 2.73 15.00 -0.49
CA GLY A 133 2.04 15.59 0.66
C GLY A 133 0.96 14.72 1.30
N MET A 134 0.50 13.64 0.64
CA MET A 134 -0.47 12.72 1.21
C MET A 134 0.16 11.85 2.30
N LYS A 135 -0.50 11.76 3.46
CA LYS A 135 -0.08 10.93 4.59
C LYS A 135 -0.81 9.60 4.60
N PHE A 136 -0.06 8.51 4.55
CA PHE A 136 -0.62 7.15 4.59
C PHE A 136 -0.58 6.56 6.00
N ARG A 137 -1.67 5.92 6.40
CA ARG A 137 -1.73 5.06 7.59
C ARG A 137 -2.38 3.74 7.19
N PHE A 138 -1.62 2.66 7.31
CA PHE A 138 -2.10 1.32 7.02
C PHE A 138 -2.23 0.50 8.30
N PHE A 139 -3.35 -0.20 8.41
CA PHE A 139 -3.71 -1.04 9.53
C PHE A 139 -3.88 -2.47 9.03
N GLU A 140 -3.00 -3.35 9.49
CA GLU A 140 -3.12 -4.79 9.27
C GLU A 140 -3.99 -5.37 10.39
N GLY A 141 -5.15 -5.94 10.04
CA GLY A 141 -6.10 -6.50 10.99
C GLY A 141 -7.52 -6.64 10.45
N SER A 142 -8.37 -7.34 11.20
CA SER A 142 -9.80 -7.47 10.87
C SER A 142 -10.56 -6.19 11.20
N SER A 143 -11.44 -5.74 10.30
CA SER A 143 -12.27 -4.54 10.47
C SER A 143 -13.26 -4.62 11.64
N TYR A 144 -13.61 -5.83 12.06
CA TYR A 144 -14.54 -6.08 13.17
C TYR A 144 -13.82 -6.44 14.48
N ALA A 145 -12.50 -6.58 14.49
CA ALA A 145 -11.76 -6.89 15.71
C ALA A 145 -11.63 -5.65 16.61
N ALA A 146 -11.99 -5.79 17.88
CA ALA A 146 -12.00 -4.68 18.85
C ALA A 146 -10.63 -4.02 19.07
N GLU A 147 -9.53 -4.74 18.83
CA GLU A 147 -8.18 -4.16 18.85
C GLU A 147 -7.95 -3.25 17.64
N THR A 148 -8.33 -3.70 16.45
CA THR A 148 -8.21 -2.94 15.21
C THR A 148 -9.05 -1.66 15.27
N VAL A 149 -10.31 -1.76 15.71
CA VAL A 149 -11.23 -0.61 15.83
C VAL A 149 -10.67 0.46 16.77
N ARG A 150 -9.95 0.08 17.83
CA ARG A 150 -9.32 1.04 18.76
C ARG A 150 -8.10 1.76 18.19
N ARG A 151 -7.53 1.27 17.08
CA ARG A 151 -6.30 1.79 16.47
C ARG A 151 -6.56 2.73 15.29
N VAL A 152 -7.70 2.55 14.61
CA VAL A 152 -8.14 3.35 13.46
C VAL A 152 -8.80 4.63 13.95
#